data_AF-A0A2X1PY63-F1
#
_entry.id   AF-A0A2X1PY63-F1
#
_cell.length_a   1.000
_cell.length_b   1.000
_cell.length_c   1.000
_cell.angle_alpha   90.00
_cell.angle_beta   90.00
_cell.angle_gamma   90.00
#
_symmetry.space_group_name_H-M   'P 1'
#
loop_
_entity.id
_entity.type
_entity.pdbx_description
1 polymer ?
#
loop_
_entity_poly.entity_id
_entity_poly.type
_entity_poly.pdbx_seq_one_letter_code
_entity_poly.pdbx_strand_id
1 'polypeptide(L)'
;MAKKYGDKVRVLTMGDFSIELCGGIHAKRTGDIGLFKIITENAVAAGIRRIEAVTGQNAIDWLHNQQRILTQSADLLKSDVNTLAEKIQQLQDKAKKVEKRITSSKRKSRNAGWF
;
A
#
# COMPACT_ATOMS: atom_id res chain seq x y z
N MET A 1 -28.13 11.37 28.93
CA MET A 1 -27.38 11.32 27.66
C MET A 1 -28.35 11.08 26.50
N ALA A 2 -29.02 12.11 25.99
CA ALA A 2 -29.89 12.01 24.81
C ALA A 2 -30.09 13.42 24.23
N LYS A 3 -29.07 13.91 23.51
CA LYS A 3 -29.16 15.19 22.78
C LYS A 3 -28.19 15.19 21.60
N LYS A 4 -28.16 14.10 20.82
CA LYS A 4 -27.23 13.96 19.68
C LYS A 4 -27.90 14.06 18.31
N TYR A 5 -29.22 13.92 18.21
CA TYR A 5 -29.96 14.03 16.96
C TYR A 5 -31.23 14.86 17.17
N GLY A 6 -31.62 15.65 16.16
CA GLY A 6 -32.86 16.42 16.17
C GLY A 6 -34.09 15.53 15.96
N ASP A 7 -35.27 16.14 16.00
CA ASP A 7 -36.57 15.42 15.91
C ASP A 7 -36.79 14.72 14.56
N LYS A 8 -36.06 15.12 13.51
CA LYS A 8 -36.06 14.48 12.19
C LYS A 8 -34.63 14.22 11.73
N VAL A 9 -34.42 13.05 11.14
CA VAL A 9 -33.13 12.62 10.57
C VAL A 9 -33.32 12.11 9.14
N ARG A 10 -32.27 12.19 8.33
CA ARG A 10 -32.23 11.60 7.00
C ARG A 10 -31.60 10.21 7.06
N VAL A 11 -32.35 9.21 6.60
CA VAL A 11 -31.91 7.82 6.50
C VAL A 11 -31.52 7.53 5.05
N LEU A 12 -30.42 6.81 4.87
CA LEU A 12 -30.03 6.23 3.59
C LEU A 12 -29.88 4.73 3.70
N THR A 13 -30.21 4.06 2.61
CA THR A 13 -30.15 2.60 2.52
C THR A 13 -29.32 2.23 1.30
N MET A 14 -28.31 1.39 1.49
CA MET A 14 -27.48 0.81 0.43
C MET A 14 -27.72 -0.70 0.37
N GLY A 15 -28.70 -1.12 -0.44
CA GLY A 15 -29.18 -2.50 -0.44
C GLY A 15 -29.85 -2.89 0.87
N ASP A 16 -30.08 -4.19 1.08
CA ASP A 16 -30.90 -4.65 2.22
C ASP A 16 -30.15 -4.71 3.56
N PHE A 17 -28.82 -4.53 3.54
CA PHE A 17 -27.96 -4.79 4.69
C PHE A 17 -27.36 -3.52 5.32
N SER A 18 -27.39 -2.38 4.64
CA SER A 18 -26.78 -1.14 5.13
C SER A 18 -27.83 -0.04 5.20
N ILE A 19 -28.15 0.38 6.41
CA ILE A 19 -29.09 1.48 6.70
C ILE A 19 -28.36 2.44 7.63
N GLU A 20 -28.15 3.67 7.17
CA GLU A 20 -27.30 4.66 7.80
C GLU A 20 -28.00 6.00 7.96
N LEU A 21 -27.61 6.75 8.99
CA LEU A 21 -28.03 8.15 9.18
C LEU A 21 -26.97 9.08 8.60
N CYS A 22 -27.22 9.61 7.39
CA CYS A 22 -26.27 10.49 6.72
C CYS A 22 -26.92 11.72 6.06
N GLY A 23 -26.38 12.90 6.41
CA GLY A 23 -26.80 14.20 5.85
C GLY A 23 -26.01 14.63 4.60
N GLY A 24 -25.01 13.87 4.17
CA GLY A 24 -24.13 14.23 3.05
C GLY A 24 -24.77 14.02 1.67
N ILE A 25 -24.03 14.39 0.63
CA ILE A 25 -24.38 14.02 -0.74
C ILE A 25 -24.01 12.56 -1.01
N HIS A 26 -24.84 11.88 -1.79
CA HIS A 26 -24.61 10.47 -2.14
C HIS A 26 -24.78 10.26 -3.64
N ALA A 27 -24.09 9.23 -4.14
CA ALA A 27 -24.34 8.70 -5.47
C ALA A 27 -25.79 8.20 -5.59
N LYS A 28 -26.35 8.20 -6.81
CA LYS A 28 -27.73 7.74 -7.05
C LYS A 28 -27.84 6.22 -6.91
N ARG A 29 -26.81 5.49 -7.34
CA ARG A 29 -26.68 4.03 -7.17
C ARG A 29 -25.24 3.70 -6.79
N THR A 30 -25.03 2.60 -6.07
CA THR A 30 -23.68 2.17 -5.63
C THR A 30 -22.71 1.96 -6.79
N GLY A 31 -23.21 1.49 -7.94
CA GLY A 31 -22.40 1.34 -9.15
C GLY A 31 -21.82 2.64 -9.70
N ASP A 32 -22.44 3.80 -9.42
CA ASP A 32 -21.95 5.10 -9.87
C ASP A 32 -20.66 5.53 -9.12
N ILE A 33 -20.32 4.86 -8.00
CA ILE A 33 -19.05 5.06 -7.26
C ILE A 33 -17.86 4.49 -8.05
N GLY A 34 -18.11 3.50 -8.93
CA GLY A 34 -17.08 2.85 -9.74
C GLY A 34 -16.16 1.94 -8.94
N LEU A 35 -14.92 1.79 -9.41
CA LEU A 35 -13.90 0.96 -8.77
C LEU A 35 -13.69 1.39 -7.32
N PHE A 36 -13.67 0.44 -6.39
CA PHE A 36 -13.32 0.66 -4.99
C PHE A 36 -12.01 -0.06 -4.69
N LYS A 37 -10.98 0.67 -4.32
CA LYS A 37 -9.65 0.12 -4.03
C LYS A 37 -9.22 0.45 -2.60
N ILE A 38 -9.08 -0.59 -1.79
CA ILE A 38 -8.38 -0.50 -0.50
C ILE A 38 -6.88 -0.32 -0.77
N ILE A 39 -6.31 0.72 -0.18
CA ILE A 39 -4.89 1.08 -0.33
C ILE A 39 -4.08 0.72 0.92
N THR A 40 -4.67 0.82 2.11
CA THR A 40 -4.03 0.43 3.37
C THR A 40 -5.05 -0.14 4.34
N GLU A 41 -4.58 -1.00 5.24
CA GLU A 41 -5.35 -1.50 6.35
C GLU A 41 -4.44 -1.67 7.57
N ASN A 42 -4.75 -0.95 8.65
CA ASN A 42 -3.88 -0.87 9.83
C ASN A 42 -4.69 -1.11 11.11
N ALA A 43 -4.08 -1.78 12.09
CA ALA A 43 -4.67 -1.94 13.43
C ALA A 43 -4.54 -0.62 14.21
N VAL A 44 -5.64 -0.17 14.83
CA VAL A 44 -5.67 1.07 15.64
C VAL A 44 -5.74 0.73 17.13
N ALA A 45 -6.54 -0.28 17.49
CA ALA A 45 -6.71 -0.78 18.85
C ALA A 45 -7.20 -2.23 18.82
N ALA A 46 -7.34 -2.86 19.99
CA ALA A 46 -7.90 -4.21 20.09
C ALA A 46 -9.30 -4.27 19.45
N GLY A 47 -9.44 -5.09 18.41
CA GLY A 47 -10.69 -5.24 17.66
C GLY A 47 -11.05 -4.09 16.70
N ILE A 48 -10.18 -3.09 16.52
CA ILE A 48 -10.46 -1.92 15.67
C ILE A 48 -9.41 -1.82 14.55
N ARG A 49 -9.89 -1.78 13.30
CA ARG A 49 -9.06 -1.60 12.09
C ARG A 49 -9.44 -0.33 11.35
N ARG A 50 -8.44 0.37 10.82
CA ARG A 50 -8.60 1.50 9.90
C ARG A 50 -8.34 1.01 8.50
N ILE A 51 -9.32 1.22 7.62
CA ILE A 51 -9.22 0.95 6.19
C ILE A 51 -9.13 2.31 5.49
N GLU A 52 -8.14 2.50 4.64
CA GLU A 52 -8.09 3.63 3.72
C GLU A 52 -8.34 3.10 2.31
N ALA A 53 -9.21 3.78 1.57
CA ALA A 53 -9.61 3.39 0.23
C ALA A 53 -9.82 4.61 -0.66
N VAL A 54 -9.61 4.41 -1.96
CA VAL A 54 -9.94 5.38 -3.02
C VAL A 54 -10.96 4.77 -3.95
N THR A 55 -11.78 5.61 -4.58
CA THR A 55 -12.85 5.18 -5.47
C THR A 55 -12.85 5.93 -6.81
N GLY A 56 -13.63 5.42 -7.78
CA GLY A 56 -13.85 6.08 -9.06
C GLY A 56 -12.55 6.38 -9.80
N GLN A 57 -12.45 7.58 -10.39
CA GLN A 57 -11.26 8.01 -11.13
C GLN A 57 -10.00 7.98 -10.27
N ASN A 58 -10.09 8.38 -8.99
CA ASN A 58 -8.94 8.36 -8.08
C ASN A 58 -8.38 6.94 -7.88
N ALA A 59 -9.24 5.91 -7.92
CA ALA A 59 -8.79 4.52 -7.85
C ALA A 59 -8.06 4.09 -9.13
N ILE A 60 -8.55 4.51 -10.29
CA ILE A 60 -7.90 4.25 -11.59
C ILE A 60 -6.54 4.94 -11.66
N ASP A 61 -6.47 6.21 -11.29
CA ASP A 61 -5.22 6.98 -11.27
C ASP A 61 -4.20 6.37 -10.30
N TRP A 62 -4.68 5.88 -9.14
CA TRP A 62 -3.84 5.16 -8.19
C TRP A 62 -3.26 3.88 -8.82
N LEU A 63 -4.06 3.09 -9.54
CA LEU A 63 -3.58 1.88 -10.22
C LEU A 63 -2.56 2.20 -11.32
N HIS A 64 -2.81 3.22 -12.14
CA HIS A 64 -1.86 3.68 -13.15
C HIS A 64 -0.54 4.15 -12.52
N ASN A 65 -0.59 4.84 -11.39
CA ASN A 65 0.60 5.22 -10.65
C ASN A 65 1.38 4.00 -10.13
N GLN A 66 0.70 2.99 -9.57
CA GLN A 66 1.35 1.75 -9.14
C GLN A 66 2.01 1.03 -10.31
N GLN A 67 1.31 0.91 -11.45
CA GLN A 67 1.86 0.28 -12.66
C GLN A 67 3.11 1.01 -13.15
N ARG A 68 3.09 2.35 -13.19
CA ARG A 68 4.24 3.15 -13.58
C ARG A 68 5.44 2.92 -12.65
N ILE A 69 5.23 2.90 -11.33
CA ILE A 69 6.30 2.63 -10.36
C ILE A 69 6.91 1.24 -10.58
N LEU A 70 6.08 0.22 -10.82
CA LEU A 70 6.53 -1.14 -11.10
C LEU A 70 7.36 -1.23 -12.38
N THR A 71 6.87 -0.65 -13.48
CA THR A 71 7.59 -0.61 -14.76
C THR A 71 8.92 0.14 -14.63
N GLN A 72 8.93 1.33 -14.01
CA GLN A 72 10.16 2.09 -13.79
C GLN A 72 11.18 1.31 -12.93
N SER A 73 10.71 0.59 -11.92
CA SER A 73 11.57 -0.25 -11.08
C SER A 73 12.16 -1.42 -11.87
N ALA A 74 11.37 -2.05 -12.72
CA ALA A 74 11.82 -3.13 -13.61
C ALA A 74 12.89 -2.65 -14.60
N ASP A 75 12.71 -1.46 -15.19
CA ASP A 75 13.69 -0.84 -16.07
C ASP A 75 15.03 -0.58 -15.37
N LEU A 76 15.00 -0.02 -14.16
CA LEU A 76 16.20 0.24 -13.35
C LEU A 76 16.99 -1.03 -13.05
N LEU A 77 16.29 -2.15 -12.84
CA LEU A 77 16.91 -3.46 -12.56
C LEU A 77 17.18 -4.29 -13.81
N LYS A 78 16.82 -3.79 -15.00
CA LYS A 78 16.87 -4.52 -16.27
C LYS A 78 16.21 -5.89 -16.14
N SER A 79 15.00 -5.90 -15.59
CA SER A 79 14.17 -7.11 -15.42
C SER A 79 12.77 -6.87 -15.99
N ASP A 80 12.00 -7.94 -16.10
CA ASP A 80 10.56 -7.83 -16.34
C ASP A 80 9.82 -7.55 -15.02
N VAL A 81 8.64 -6.91 -15.09
CA VAL A 81 7.82 -6.63 -13.89
C VAL A 81 7.47 -7.93 -13.14
N ASN A 82 7.21 -9.03 -13.84
CA ASN A 82 6.88 -10.32 -13.24
C ASN A 82 8.06 -10.97 -12.51
N THR A 83 9.29 -10.62 -12.88
CA THR A 83 10.53 -11.15 -12.28
C THR A 83 11.25 -10.15 -11.38
N LEU A 84 10.65 -8.96 -11.20
CA LEU A 84 11.24 -7.84 -10.46
C LEU A 84 11.59 -8.22 -9.01
N ALA A 85 10.68 -8.91 -8.31
CA ALA A 85 10.90 -9.33 -6.92
C ALA A 85 12.11 -10.27 -6.78
N GLU A 86 12.23 -11.25 -7.68
CA GLU A 86 13.37 -12.17 -7.71
C GLU A 86 14.68 -11.42 -7.98
N LYS A 87 14.65 -10.45 -8.91
CA LYS A 87 15.82 -9.63 -9.24
C LYS A 87 16.26 -8.77 -8.05
N ILE A 88 15.32 -8.19 -7.32
CA ILE A 88 15.58 -7.45 -6.07
C ILE A 88 16.23 -8.38 -5.05
N GLN A 89 15.70 -9.58 -4.84
CA GLN A 89 16.28 -10.55 -3.89
C GLN A 89 17.72 -10.93 -4.26
N GLN A 90 17.98 -11.22 -5.53
CA GLN A 90 19.33 -11.51 -6.02
C GLN A 90 20.30 -10.35 -5.80
N LEU A 91 19.86 -9.10 -5.99
CA LEU A 91 20.68 -7.92 -5.74
C LEU A 91 20.99 -7.76 -4.24
N GLN A 92 20.00 -7.94 -3.36
CA GLN A 92 20.22 -7.90 -1.91
C GLN A 92 21.21 -8.96 -1.44
N ASP A 93 21.11 -10.18 -1.97
CA ASP A 93 22.03 -11.26 -1.62
C ASP A 93 23.46 -11.01 -2.13
N LYS A 94 23.59 -10.43 -3.33
CA LYS A 94 24.89 -9.97 -3.85
C LYS A 94 25.47 -8.88 -2.97
N ALA A 95 24.68 -7.89 -2.55
CA ALA A 95 25.12 -6.82 -1.67
C ALA A 95 25.66 -7.37 -0.33
N LYS A 96 24.91 -8.26 0.33
CA LYS A 96 25.35 -8.94 1.56
C LYS A 96 26.64 -9.74 1.38
N LYS A 97 26.82 -10.42 0.23
CA LYS A 97 28.06 -11.16 -0.08
C LYS A 97 29.25 -10.22 -0.27
N VAL A 98 29.05 -9.10 -0.96
CA VAL A 98 30.09 -8.09 -1.19
C VAL A 98 30.53 -7.45 0.13
N GLU A 99 29.59 -7.09 1.01
CA GLU A 99 29.90 -6.55 2.34
C GLU A 99 30.75 -7.52 3.20
N LYS A 100 30.42 -8.82 3.18
CA LYS A 100 31.22 -9.87 3.84
C LYS A 100 32.64 -10.00 3.25
N ARG A 101 32.78 -9.82 1.93
CA ARG A 101 34.10 -9.83 1.26
C ARG A 101 34.94 -8.60 1.63
N ILE A 102 34.32 -7.43 1.76
CA ILE A 102 35.00 -6.21 2.17
C ILE A 102 35.49 -6.32 3.61
N THR A 103 34.65 -6.76 4.54
CA THR A 103 35.01 -6.94 5.95
C THR A 103 36.12 -7.98 6.13
N SER A 104 36.04 -9.12 5.45
CA SER A 104 37.10 -10.14 5.50
C SER A 104 38.42 -9.65 4.88
N SER A 105 38.38 -8.90 3.78
CA SER A 105 39.58 -8.33 3.14
C SER A 105 40.24 -7.26 4.01
N LYS A 106 39.46 -6.37 4.64
CA LYS A 106 39.96 -5.40 5.62
C LYS A 106 40.64 -6.09 6.81
N ARG A 107 40.06 -7.19 7.31
CA ARG A 107 40.66 -8.00 8.39
C ARG A 107 41.99 -8.63 7.96
N LYS A 108 42.08 -9.16 6.74
CA LYS A 108 43.34 -9.71 6.20
C LYS A 108 44.42 -8.64 6.02
N SER A 109 44.07 -7.49 5.45
CA SER A 109 45.01 -6.37 5.28
C SER A 109 45.54 -5.83 6.60
N ARG A 110 44.68 -5.76 7.64
CA ARG A 110 45.09 -5.30 8.98
C ARG A 110 46.02 -6.29 9.69
N ASN A 111 45.88 -7.59 9.42
CA ASN A 111 46.81 -8.62 9.92
C ASN A 111 48.13 -8.67 9.15
N ALA A 112 48.18 -8.17 7.91
CA ALA A 112 49.40 -8.17 7.09
C ALA A 112 50.35 -7.00 7.41
N GLY A 113 49.88 -5.95 8.11
CA GLY A 113 50.69 -4.81 8.55
C GLY A 113 51.31 -4.94 9.95
N TRP A 114 51.32 -6.15 10.52
CA TRP A 114 51.95 -6.49 11.81
C TRP A 114 53.17 -7.43 11.64
N PHE A 115 53.77 -7.39 10.44
CA PHE A 115 55.10 -7.92 10.13
C PHE A 115 55.92 -6.82 9.45
#